data_AF-A0A832P5Q6-F1
#
_entry.id   AF-A0A832P5Q6-F1
#
_cell.length_a   1.000
_cell.length_b   1.000
_cell.length_c   1.000
_cell.angle_alpha   90.00
_cell.angle_beta   90.00
_cell.angle_gamma   90.00
#
_symmetry.space_group_name_H-M   'P 1'
#
loop_
_entity.id
_entity.type
_entity.pdbx_description
1 polymer ?
#
loop_
_entity_poly.entity_id
_entity_poly.type
_entity_poly.pdbx_seq_one_letter_code
_entity_poly.pdbx_strand_id
1 'polypeptide(L)'
;LNVVYDQVGTPTYATDLALAVMQIIDNGFNGYHLYHYSNEGVLSWYDFAYEIFALSGVKVHINPIETNQYPTPAKRPAYSVLSKEKIKSIGIKVPYWKESLAQCLSILNQ
;
A
#
# COMPACT_ATOMS: atom_id res chain seq x y z
N LEU A 1 18.53 10.11 -2.69
CA LEU A 1 17.99 8.85 -2.13
C LEU A 1 17.71 7.90 -3.29
N ASN A 2 18.33 6.72 -3.34
CA ASN A 2 18.09 5.77 -4.42
C ASN A 2 16.92 4.85 -4.04
N VAL A 3 15.93 4.71 -4.92
CA VAL A 3 14.72 3.93 -4.64
C VAL A 3 14.35 3.09 -5.86
N VAL A 4 13.99 1.82 -5.62
CA VAL A 4 13.66 0.86 -6.66
C VAL A 4 12.36 1.24 -7.38
N TYR A 5 12.35 1.29 -8.72
CA TYR A 5 11.16 1.66 -9.50
C TYR A 5 10.50 0.48 -10.26
N ASP A 6 11.23 -0.62 -10.46
CA ASP A 6 10.78 -1.80 -11.23
C ASP A 6 10.10 -2.89 -10.38
N GLN A 7 9.78 -2.57 -9.11
CA GLN A 7 8.96 -3.38 -8.23
C GLN A 7 7.67 -2.63 -7.93
N VAL A 8 6.53 -3.17 -8.36
CA VAL A 8 5.21 -2.54 -8.19
C VAL A 8 4.30 -3.32 -7.25
N GLY A 9 3.48 -2.60 -6.52
CA GLY A 9 2.51 -3.12 -5.57
C GLY A 9 1.54 -2.03 -5.11
N THR A 10 0.97 -2.21 -3.93
CA THR A 10 0.13 -1.18 -3.30
C THR A 10 0.43 -1.12 -1.80
N PRO A 11 0.82 0.05 -1.25
CA PRO A 11 1.03 0.19 0.18
C PRO A 11 -0.31 0.03 0.90
N THR A 12 -0.25 -0.46 2.13
CA THR A 12 -1.44 -0.73 2.95
C THR A 12 -1.32 0.04 4.25
N TYR A 13 -2.27 0.94 4.50
CA TYR A 13 -2.37 1.62 5.78
C TYR A 13 -3.02 0.70 6.81
N ALA A 14 -2.35 0.51 7.95
CA ALA A 14 -2.78 -0.43 8.98
C ALA A 14 -4.19 -0.12 9.52
N THR A 15 -4.55 1.16 9.64
CA THR A 15 -5.88 1.58 10.09
C THR A 15 -6.97 1.11 9.12
N ASP A 16 -6.75 1.21 7.81
CA ASP A 16 -7.73 0.77 6.82
C ASP A 16 -7.91 -0.75 6.86
N LEU A 17 -6.81 -1.51 7.01
CA LEU A 17 -6.88 -2.96 7.18
C LEU A 17 -7.65 -3.32 8.46
N ALA A 18 -7.38 -2.65 9.58
CA ALA A 18 -8.08 -2.88 10.83
C ALA A 18 -9.59 -2.60 10.69
N LEU A 19 -9.98 -1.51 10.05
CA LEU A 19 -11.38 -1.19 9.78
C LEU A 19 -12.06 -2.24 8.92
N ALA A 20 -11.39 -2.75 7.88
CA ALA A 20 -11.92 -3.83 7.05
C ALA A 20 -12.12 -5.12 7.85
N VAL A 21 -11.19 -5.46 8.74
CA VAL A 21 -11.32 -6.62 9.64
C VAL A 21 -12.50 -6.45 10.60
N MET A 22 -12.65 -5.28 11.22
CA MET A 22 -13.78 -5.00 12.12
C MET A 22 -15.12 -5.10 11.39
N GLN A 23 -15.23 -4.55 10.18
CA GLN A 23 -16.45 -4.66 9.36
C GLN A 23 -16.78 -6.11 9.00
N ILE A 24 -15.78 -6.96 8.72
CA ILE A 24 -16.01 -8.39 8.47
C ILE A 24 -16.55 -9.09 9.72
N ILE A 25 -16.02 -8.75 10.90
CA ILE A 25 -16.49 -9.30 12.18
C ILE A 25 -17.94 -8.86 12.44
N ASP A 26 -18.24 -7.57 12.27
CA ASP A 26 -19.55 -6.99 12.57
C ASP A 26 -20.65 -7.48 11.61
N ASN A 27 -20.33 -7.71 10.33
CA ASN A 27 -21.27 -8.26 9.35
C ASN A 27 -21.60 -9.73 9.62
N GLY A 28 -20.80 -10.42 10.43
CA GLY A 28 -20.84 -11.86 10.60
C GLY A 28 -20.34 -12.59 9.36
N PHE A 29 -19.68 -13.73 9.57
CA PHE A 29 -19.24 -14.59 8.49
C PHE A 29 -19.43 -16.05 8.86
N ASN A 30 -19.77 -16.89 7.87
CA ASN A 30 -19.98 -18.31 8.06
C ASN A 30 -18.81 -19.10 7.47
N GLY A 31 -18.13 -19.88 8.30
CA GLY A 31 -17.00 -20.70 7.88
C GLY A 31 -15.72 -19.89 7.66
N TYR A 32 -14.82 -20.41 6.83
CA TYR A 32 -13.50 -19.82 6.59
C TYR A 32 -13.42 -19.23 5.19
N HIS A 33 -12.91 -18.00 5.11
CA HIS A 33 -12.74 -17.29 3.86
C HIS A 33 -11.35 -16.68 3.76
N LEU A 34 -10.75 -16.78 2.57
CA LEU A 34 -9.51 -16.10 2.22
C LEU A 34 -9.81 -14.83 1.43
N TYR A 35 -9.33 -13.68 1.91
CA TYR A 35 -9.42 -12.39 1.21
C TYR A 35 -8.03 -11.80 1.05
N HIS A 36 -7.82 -11.09 -0.06
CA HIS A 36 -6.71 -10.16 -0.19
C HIS A 36 -7.15 -8.77 0.26
N TYR A 37 -6.24 -8.06 0.92
CA TYR A 37 -6.43 -6.66 1.26
C TYR A 37 -5.14 -5.89 1.08
N SER A 38 -5.24 -4.80 0.33
CA SER A 38 -4.35 -3.65 0.30
C SER A 38 -5.20 -2.45 -0.05
N ASN A 39 -4.69 -1.22 0.10
CA ASN A 39 -5.37 -0.06 -0.48
C ASN A 39 -5.54 -0.20 -2.02
N GLU A 40 -6.35 0.66 -2.62
CA GLU A 40 -6.52 0.73 -4.08
C GLU A 40 -5.35 1.48 -4.74
N GLY A 41 -5.19 1.26 -6.05
CA GLY A 41 -4.12 1.83 -6.87
C GLY A 41 -2.89 0.93 -7.01
N VAL A 42 -1.93 1.39 -7.80
CA VAL A 42 -0.70 0.67 -8.15
C VAL A 42 0.43 1.69 -8.22
N LEU A 43 1.58 1.36 -7.64
CA LEU A 43 2.76 2.18 -7.69
C LEU A 43 4.04 1.37 -7.43
N SER A 44 5.18 1.95 -7.78
CA SER A 44 6.48 1.46 -7.39
C SER A 44 6.91 1.98 -6.01
N TRP A 45 8.01 1.44 -5.46
CA TRP A 45 8.63 2.04 -4.26
C TRP A 45 9.12 3.47 -4.51
N TYR A 46 9.61 3.75 -5.72
CA TYR A 46 10.02 5.10 -6.13
C TYR A 46 8.86 6.10 -6.02
N ASP A 47 7.71 5.76 -6.61
CA ASP A 47 6.51 6.61 -6.56
C ASP A 47 6.04 6.82 -5.11
N PHE A 48 6.13 5.78 -4.28
CA PHE A 48 5.73 5.84 -2.88
C PHE A 48 6.62 6.82 -2.10
N ALA A 49 7.94 6.70 -2.27
CA ALA A 49 8.89 7.62 -1.67
C ALA A 49 8.66 9.06 -2.15
N TYR A 50 8.45 9.25 -3.45
CA TYR A 50 8.16 10.56 -4.04
C TYR A 50 6.96 11.22 -3.38
N GLU A 51 5.85 10.50 -3.23
CA GLU A 51 4.65 11.03 -2.60
C GLU A 51 4.85 11.35 -1.12
N ILE A 52 5.57 10.50 -0.36
CA ILE A 52 5.90 10.78 1.05
C ILE A 52 6.65 12.10 1.20
N PHE A 53 7.67 12.34 0.37
CA PHE A 53 8.45 13.58 0.43
C PHE A 53 7.65 14.79 -0.07
N ALA A 54 6.81 14.61 -1.09
CA ALA A 54 5.92 15.65 -1.59
C ALA A 54 4.92 16.11 -0.49
N LEU A 55 4.29 15.16 0.21
CA LEU A 55 3.31 15.45 1.26
C LEU A 55 3.93 15.99 2.55
N SER A 56 5.18 15.60 2.86
CA SER A 56 5.90 16.11 4.04
C SER A 56 6.58 17.46 3.83
N GLY A 57 6.62 17.99 2.60
CA GLY A 57 7.30 19.25 2.27
C GLY A 57 8.83 19.17 2.33
N VAL A 58 9.39 17.97 2.53
CA VAL A 58 10.84 17.75 2.62
C VAL A 58 11.43 17.66 1.21
N LYS A 59 12.35 18.58 0.90
CA LYS A 59 13.06 18.57 -0.38
C LYS A 59 14.17 17.53 -0.37
N VAL A 60 14.00 16.47 -1.15
CA VAL A 60 15.04 15.46 -1.38
C VAL A 60 15.03 15.05 -2.86
N HIS A 61 16.21 14.79 -3.40
CA HIS A 61 16.33 14.19 -4.73
C HIS A 61 16.21 12.67 -4.64
N ILE A 62 15.25 12.11 -5.38
CA ILE A 62 14.98 10.66 -5.42
C ILE A 62 15.46 10.14 -6.77
N ASN A 63 16.42 9.23 -6.75
CA ASN A 63 16.96 8.58 -7.94
C ASN A 63 16.24 7.24 -8.14
N PRO A 64 15.53 7.03 -9.26
CA PRO A 64 15.00 5.72 -9.58
C PRO A 64 16.16 4.78 -9.91
N ILE A 65 16.12 3.56 -9.35
CA ILE A 65 17.06 2.49 -9.66
C ILE A 65 16.33 1.19 -9.98
N GLU A 66 16.94 0.32 -10.77
CA GLU A 66 16.45 -1.04 -11.03
C GLU A 66 16.76 -1.98 -9.85
N THR A 67 16.02 -3.08 -9.75
CA THR A 67 16.23 -4.11 -8.73
C THR A 67 17.64 -4.70 -8.78
N ASN A 68 18.26 -4.79 -9.96
CA ASN A 68 19.63 -5.29 -10.13
C ASN A 68 20.69 -4.38 -9.47
N GLN A 69 20.37 -3.09 -9.28
CA GLN A 69 21.26 -2.11 -8.63
C GLN A 69 21.15 -2.16 -7.10
N TYR A 70 20.17 -2.89 -6.56
CA TYR A 70 19.95 -3.05 -5.13
C TYR A 70 19.71 -4.53 -4.76
N PRO A 71 20.75 -5.38 -4.83
CA PRO A 71 20.61 -6.81 -4.61
C PRO A 71 20.26 -7.11 -3.15
N THR A 72 19.18 -7.84 -2.93
CA THR A 72 18.80 -8.39 -1.63
C THR A 72 18.88 -9.92 -1.63
N PRO A 73 19.18 -10.57 -0.47
CA PRO A 73 19.25 -12.03 -0.42
C PRO A 73 17.96 -12.74 -0.87
N ALA A 74 16.81 -12.15 -0.54
CA ALA A 74 15.51 -12.63 -1.01
C ALA A 74 15.17 -12.01 -2.36
N LYS A 75 14.68 -12.84 -3.29
CA LYS A 75 14.14 -12.37 -4.57
C LYS A 75 12.78 -11.71 -4.34
N ARG A 76 12.66 -10.45 -4.74
CA ARG A 76 11.40 -9.70 -4.69
C ARG A 76 10.63 -9.86 -6.00
N PRO A 77 9.30 -10.00 -5.97
CA PRO A 77 8.51 -9.99 -7.18
C PRO A 77 8.53 -8.59 -7.82
N ALA A 78 8.60 -8.54 -9.15
CA ALA A 78 8.44 -7.29 -9.89
C ALA A 78 7.00 -6.74 -9.78
N TYR A 79 6.01 -7.63 -9.57
CA TYR A 79 4.60 -7.26 -9.48
C TYR A 79 3.93 -7.99 -8.31
N SER A 80 3.40 -7.22 -7.35
CA SER A 80 2.80 -7.71 -6.11
C SER A 80 1.40 -7.13 -5.83
N VAL A 81 0.76 -6.53 -6.83
CA VAL A 81 -0.60 -6.00 -6.69
C VAL A 81 -1.59 -7.15 -6.52
N LEU A 82 -2.43 -7.05 -5.49
CA LEU A 82 -3.45 -8.04 -5.18
C LEU A 82 -4.80 -7.61 -5.77
N SER A 83 -5.63 -8.57 -6.21
CA SER A 83 -7.03 -8.28 -6.54
C SER A 83 -7.86 -8.13 -5.26
N LYS A 84 -8.66 -7.06 -5.18
CA LYS A 84 -9.57 -6.75 -4.06
C LYS A 84 -11.03 -7.04 -4.41
N GLU A 85 -11.30 -7.68 -5.54
CA GLU A 85 -12.67 -7.94 -6.02
C GLU A 85 -13.50 -8.71 -4.98
N LYS A 86 -12.92 -9.76 -4.39
CA LYS A 86 -13.61 -10.62 -3.42
C LYS A 86 -13.96 -9.91 -2.10
N ILE A 87 -13.11 -9.00 -1.61
CA ILE A 87 -13.43 -8.27 -0.38
C ILE A 87 -14.42 -7.14 -0.67
N LYS A 88 -14.35 -6.52 -1.85
CA LYS A 88 -15.31 -5.50 -2.29
C LYS A 88 -16.70 -6.09 -2.54
N SER A 89 -16.80 -7.34 -2.98
CA SER A 89 -18.09 -8.00 -3.21
C SER A 89 -18.91 -8.23 -1.94
N ILE A 90 -18.29 -8.17 -0.76
CA ILE A 90 -18.97 -8.25 0.54
C ILE A 90 -19.24 -6.86 1.16
N GLY A 91 -19.15 -5.79 0.37
CA GLY A 91 -19.49 -4.44 0.80
C GLY A 91 -18.35 -3.66 1.48
N ILE A 92 -17.16 -4.23 1.63
CA ILE A 92 -15.99 -3.53 2.18
C ILE A 92 -15.50 -2.50 1.16
N LYS A 93 -15.43 -1.24 1.59
CA LYS A 93 -14.81 -0.16 0.81
C LYS A 93 -13.30 -0.15 1.03
N VAL A 94 -12.55 -0.03 -0.05
CA VAL A 94 -11.08 0.00 -0.01
C VAL A 94 -10.62 1.38 -0.49
N PRO A 95 -10.07 2.24 0.38
CA PRO A 95 -9.65 3.58 0.00
C PRO A 95 -8.39 3.56 -0.87
N TYR A 96 -8.18 4.63 -1.64
CA TYR A 96 -7.02 4.78 -2.53
C TYR A 96 -5.76 5.08 -1.71
N TRP A 97 -4.64 4.46 -2.06
CA TRP A 97 -3.42 4.50 -1.24
C TRP A 97 -2.93 5.93 -0.91
N LYS A 98 -3.10 6.88 -1.83
CA LYS A 98 -2.66 8.26 -1.68
C LYS A 98 -3.47 9.00 -0.61
N GLU A 99 -4.77 8.71 -0.51
CA GLU A 99 -5.65 9.27 0.53
C GLU A 99 -5.24 8.73 1.90
N SER A 100 -5.05 7.41 2.00
CA SER A 100 -4.61 6.75 3.24
C SER A 100 -3.21 7.17 3.67
N LEU A 101 -2.29 7.39 2.74
CA LEU A 101 -0.97 7.94 3.02
C LEU A 101 -1.06 9.35 3.61
N ALA A 102 -1.87 10.23 3.03
CA ALA A 102 -2.04 11.59 3.54
C ALA A 102 -2.61 11.60 4.98
N GLN A 103 -3.56 10.70 5.28
CA GLN A 103 -4.07 10.52 6.64
C GLN A 103 -3.02 9.98 7.61
N CYS A 104 -2.21 9.01 7.18
CA CYS A 104 -1.12 8.47 8.00
C CYS A 104 -0.12 9.57 8.37
N LEU A 105 0.32 10.36 7.38
CA LEU A 105 1.28 11.44 7.61
C LEU A 105 0.70 12.58 8.45
N SER A 106 -0.59 12.89 8.34
CA SER A 106 -1.21 13.93 9.17
C SER A 106 -1.28 13.56 10.66
N ILE A 107 -1.33 12.25 10.97
CA ILE A 107 -1.28 11.76 12.35
C ILE A 107 0.17 11.77 12.88
N LEU A 108 1.16 11.43 12.05
CA LEU A 108 2.58 11.41 12.45
C LEU A 108 3.18 12.79 12.69
N ASN A 109 2.58 13.83 12.09
CA ASN A 109 3.03 15.22 12.22
C ASN A 109 2.33 16.00 13.36
N GLN A 110 1.53 15.32 14.18
CA GLN A 110 0.96 15.87 15.43
C GLN A 110 1.91 15.62 16.59
#